data_AF-A0A379ZWT2-F1
#
_entry.id   AF-A0A379ZWT2-F1
#
_cell.length_a   1.000
_cell.length_b   1.000
_cell.length_c   1.000
_cell.angle_alpha   90.00
_cell.angle_beta   90.00
_cell.angle_gamma   90.00
#
_symmetry.space_group_name_H-M   'P 1'
#
loop_
_entity.id
_entity.type
_entity.pdbx_description
1 polymer ?
#
loop_
_entity_poly.entity_id
_entity_poly.type
_entity_poly.pdbx_seq_one_letter_code
_entity_poly.pdbx_strand_id
1 'polypeptide(L)'
;MDAAKAIQYRYRADWLASPEPGWQPRPLAQVRPQIAQLSSQILQRLAERLRAGPLGEADRAAFMASVDQVNLSAADKRRLADALLAVKTGSAR
;
A
#
# COMPACT_ATOMS: atom_id res chain seq x y z
N MET A 1 2.11 1.05 -7.79
CA MET A 1 0.75 0.66 -8.25
C MET A 1 0.53 -0.85 -8.33
N ASP A 2 1.58 -1.69 -8.35
CA ASP A 2 1.41 -3.11 -8.69
C ASP A 2 0.73 -3.96 -7.62
N ALA A 3 0.96 -3.69 -6.33
CA ALA A 3 0.30 -4.41 -5.25
C ALA A 3 -1.24 -4.24 -5.28
N ALA A 4 -1.72 -3.02 -5.54
CA ALA A 4 -3.16 -2.75 -5.64
C ALA A 4 -3.81 -3.49 -6.81
N LYS A 5 -3.15 -3.55 -7.97
CA LYS A 5 -3.62 -4.33 -9.13
C LYS A 5 -3.60 -5.83 -8.83
N ALA A 6 -2.57 -6.33 -8.15
CA ALA A 6 -2.47 -7.74 -7.79
C ALA A 6 -3.61 -8.17 -6.86
N ILE A 7 -3.95 -7.35 -5.86
CA ILE A 7 -5.12 -7.57 -5.00
C ILE A 7 -6.40 -7.66 -5.83
N GLN A 8 -6.63 -6.68 -6.74
CA GLN A 8 -7.82 -6.66 -7.60
C GLN A 8 -7.91 -7.89 -8.51
N TYR A 9 -6.79 -8.36 -9.08
CA TYR A 9 -6.76 -9.56 -9.89
C TYR A 9 -7.08 -10.83 -9.10
N ARG A 10 -6.62 -10.93 -7.86
CA ARG A 10 -6.92 -12.07 -6.99
C ARG A 10 -8.39 -12.09 -6.59
N TYR A 11 -8.98 -10.95 -6.20
CA TYR A 11 -10.44 -10.85 -6.00
C TYR A 11 -11.22 -11.29 -7.23
N ARG A 12 -10.81 -10.84 -8.43
CA ARG A 12 -11.44 -11.27 -9.68
C ARG A 12 -11.32 -12.80 -9.88
N ALA A 13 -10.16 -13.38 -9.61
CA ALA A 13 -9.95 -14.82 -9.73
C ALA A 13 -10.80 -15.60 -8.71
N ASP A 14 -10.85 -15.15 -7.46
CA ASP A 14 -11.65 -15.76 -6.40
C ASP A 14 -13.13 -15.74 -6.76
N TRP A 15 -13.66 -14.60 -7.22
CA TRP A 15 -15.07 -14.48 -7.60
C TRP A 15 -15.45 -15.25 -8.86
N LEU A 16 -14.50 -15.63 -9.72
CA LEU A 16 -14.78 -16.54 -10.83
C LEU A 16 -15.06 -17.97 -10.33
N ALA A 17 -14.41 -18.38 -9.23
CA ALA A 17 -14.59 -19.70 -8.63
C ALA A 17 -15.69 -19.74 -7.56
N SER A 18 -15.77 -18.69 -6.75
CA SER A 18 -16.69 -18.54 -5.63
C SER A 18 -17.17 -17.08 -5.57
N PRO A 19 -18.25 -16.74 -6.28
CA PRO A 19 -18.83 -15.40 -6.23
C PRO A 19 -19.19 -15.01 -4.80
N GLU A 20 -19.15 -13.72 -4.49
CA GLU A 20 -19.54 -13.18 -3.18
C GLU A 20 -20.98 -12.61 -3.27
N PRO A 21 -22.02 -13.42 -2.95
CA PRO A 21 -23.40 -13.02 -3.17
C PRO A 21 -23.77 -11.84 -2.26
N GLY A 22 -24.42 -10.84 -2.83
CA GLY A 22 -24.88 -9.66 -2.09
C GLY A 22 -23.78 -8.65 -1.78
N TRP A 23 -22.50 -8.93 -2.08
CA TRP A 23 -21.46 -7.92 -2.01
C TRP A 23 -21.67 -6.86 -3.10
N GLN A 24 -21.56 -5.60 -2.71
CA GLN A 24 -21.69 -4.47 -3.62
C GLN A 24 -20.50 -3.52 -3.44
N PRO A 25 -19.76 -3.18 -4.51
CA PRO A 25 -18.67 -2.24 -4.41
C PRO A 25 -19.19 -0.86 -4.04
N ARG A 26 -18.43 -0.16 -3.20
CA ARG A 26 -18.67 1.28 -2.99
C ARG A 26 -18.50 2.04 -4.30
N PRO A 27 -19.29 3.09 -4.57
CA PRO A 27 -19.16 3.87 -5.80
C PRO A 27 -17.74 4.39 -6.01
N LEU A 28 -17.20 4.22 -7.22
CA LEU A 28 -15.82 4.59 -7.53
C LEU A 28 -15.54 6.09 -7.28
N ALA A 29 -16.53 6.95 -7.57
CA ALA A 29 -16.47 8.38 -7.31
C ALA A 29 -16.29 8.73 -5.82
N GLN A 30 -16.68 7.84 -4.90
CA GLN A 30 -16.48 8.01 -3.46
C GLN A 30 -15.14 7.40 -2.99
N VAL A 31 -14.71 6.30 -3.59
CA VAL A 31 -13.49 5.59 -3.17
C VAL A 31 -12.22 6.29 -3.68
N ARG A 32 -12.23 6.81 -4.91
CA ARG A 32 -11.04 7.47 -5.49
C ARG A 32 -10.53 8.66 -4.66
N PRO A 33 -11.37 9.60 -4.18
CA PRO A 33 -10.91 10.69 -3.32
C PRO A 33 -10.27 10.20 -2.03
N GLN A 34 -10.80 9.13 -1.43
CA GLN A 34 -10.25 8.56 -0.19
C GLN A 34 -8.87 7.95 -0.42
N ILE A 35 -8.67 7.23 -1.53
CA ILE A 35 -7.35 6.71 -1.92
C ILE A 35 -6.37 7.87 -2.17
N ALA A 36 -6.80 8.93 -2.84
CA ALA A 36 -5.96 10.10 -3.10
C ALA A 36 -5.55 10.83 -1.81
N GLN A 37 -6.50 10.97 -0.88
CA GLN A 37 -6.25 11.53 0.45
C GLN A 37 -5.25 10.69 1.24
N LEU A 38 -5.43 9.35 1.27
CA LEU A 38 -4.49 8.43 1.92
C LEU A 38 -3.10 8.52 1.28
N SER A 39 -3.02 8.58 -0.05
CA SER A 39 -1.74 8.76 -0.76
C SER A 39 -1.03 10.04 -0.32
N SER A 40 -1.78 11.14 -0.17
CA SER A 40 -1.22 12.42 0.28
C SER A 40 -0.72 12.35 1.72
N GLN A 41 -1.50 11.71 2.61
CA GLN A 41 -1.13 11.51 4.02
C GLN A 41 0.11 10.62 4.17
N ILE A 42 0.23 9.57 3.36
CA ILE A 42 1.42 8.69 3.34
C ILE A 42 2.66 9.51 3.01
N LEU A 43 2.60 10.37 1.98
CA LEU A 43 3.73 11.21 1.59
C LEU A 43 4.10 12.23 2.68
N GLN A 44 3.10 12.87 3.31
CA GLN A 44 3.33 13.82 4.41
C GLN A 44 4.01 13.14 5.60
N ARG A 45 3.47 12.02 6.08
CA ARG A 45 4.04 11.25 7.20
C ARG A 45 5.43 10.70 6.88
N LEU A 46 5.65 10.28 5.64
CA LEU A 46 6.95 9.79 5.21
C LEU A 46 8.00 10.92 5.20
N ALA A 47 7.63 12.11 4.73
CA ALA A 47 8.50 13.28 4.78
C ALA A 47 8.84 13.67 6.23
N GLU A 48 7.87 13.63 7.14
CA GLU A 48 8.09 13.87 8.58
C GLU A 48 9.02 12.82 9.19
N ARG A 49 8.77 11.52 8.93
CA ARG A 49 9.60 10.42 9.43
C ARG A 49 11.05 10.52 8.96
N LEU A 50 11.28 10.95 7.72
CA LEU A 50 12.62 11.10 7.15
C LEU A 50 13.40 12.27 7.76
N ARG A 51 12.75 13.24 8.41
CA ARG A 51 13.44 14.30 9.19
C ARG A 51 14.19 13.73 10.40
N ALA A 52 13.73 12.61 10.94
CA ALA A 52 14.41 11.91 12.04
C ALA A 52 15.59 11.03 11.56
N GLY A 53 15.83 10.94 10.24
CA GLY A 53 16.90 10.15 9.65
C GLY A 53 16.38 9.15 8.61
N PRO A 54 17.31 8.49 7.89
CA PRO A 54 16.96 7.54 6.84
C PRO A 54 16.17 6.35 7.38
N LEU A 55 15.39 5.73 6.50
CA LEU A 55 14.71 4.48 6.82
C LEU A 55 15.69 3.31 6.78
N GLY A 56 15.49 2.34 7.67
CA GLY A 56 16.36 1.16 7.79
C GLY A 56 15.59 -0.12 8.10
N GLU A 57 16.32 -1.15 8.51
CA GLU A 57 15.75 -2.49 8.70
C GLU A 57 14.67 -2.54 9.79
N ALA A 58 14.76 -1.68 10.81
CA ALA A 58 13.70 -1.55 11.81
C ALA A 58 12.37 -1.07 11.18
N ASP A 59 12.42 -0.12 10.25
CA ASP A 59 11.23 0.34 9.52
C ASP A 59 10.72 -0.76 8.59
N ARG A 60 11.62 -1.55 7.98
CA ARG A 60 11.26 -2.73 7.18
C ARG A 60 10.49 -3.75 8.01
N ALA A 61 11.03 -4.13 9.18
CA ALA A 61 10.39 -5.06 10.08
C ALA A 61 9.01 -4.54 10.54
N ALA A 62 8.90 -3.26 10.90
CA ALA A 62 7.64 -2.64 11.29
C ALA A 62 6.61 -2.64 10.14
N PHE A 63 7.04 -2.34 8.90
CA PHE A 63 6.18 -2.44 7.72
C PHE A 63 5.74 -3.89 7.47
N MET A 64 6.68 -4.83 7.58
CA MET A 64 6.44 -6.26 7.38
C MET A 64 5.51 -6.85 8.46
N ALA A 65 5.44 -6.25 9.65
CA ALA A 65 4.50 -6.64 10.69
C ALA A 65 3.12 -5.98 10.53
N SER A 66 3.06 -4.72 10.07
CA SER A 66 1.81 -3.92 10.07
C SER A 66 0.95 -4.05 8.82
N VAL A 67 1.54 -4.30 7.64
CA VAL A 67 0.78 -4.30 6.38
C VAL A 67 0.21 -5.68 6.08
N ASP A 68 -0.90 -6.04 6.71
CA ASP A 68 -1.60 -7.28 6.43
C ASP A 68 -2.96 -7.00 5.79
N GLN A 69 -3.18 -7.58 4.61
CA GLN A 69 -4.40 -7.41 3.83
C GLN A 69 -4.70 -8.70 3.07
N VAL A 70 -5.99 -9.03 2.99
CA VAL A 70 -6.48 -10.11 2.15
C VAL A 70 -5.98 -9.88 0.71
N ASN A 71 -5.58 -10.97 0.05
CA ASN A 71 -5.09 -10.94 -1.33
C ASN A 71 -3.80 -10.12 -1.54
N LEU A 72 -3.08 -9.73 -0.48
CA LEU A 72 -1.72 -9.20 -0.57
C LEU A 72 -0.71 -10.32 -0.29
N SER A 73 0.09 -10.69 -1.28
CA SER A 73 1.10 -11.74 -1.09
C SER A 73 2.31 -11.25 -0.29
N ALA A 74 3.06 -12.16 0.32
CA ALA A 74 4.34 -11.85 0.96
C ALA A 74 5.34 -11.20 -0.01
N ALA A 75 5.30 -11.56 -1.31
CA ALA A 75 6.15 -10.97 -2.33
C ALA A 75 5.76 -9.52 -2.65
N ASP A 76 4.46 -9.23 -2.70
CA ASP A 76 3.96 -7.85 -2.85
C ASP A 76 4.37 -7.00 -1.65
N LYS A 77 4.23 -7.54 -0.44
CA LYS A 77 4.62 -6.88 0.81
C LYS A 77 6.12 -6.56 0.85
N ARG A 78 6.98 -7.50 0.48
CA ARG A 78 8.44 -7.26 0.38
C ARG A 78 8.76 -6.16 -0.62
N ARG A 79 8.18 -6.20 -1.83
CA ARG A 79 8.40 -5.16 -2.85
C ARG A 79 7.97 -3.77 -2.38
N LEU A 80 6.88 -3.67 -1.63
CA LEU A 80 6.46 -2.40 -1.03
C LEU A 80 7.45 -1.91 0.05
N ALA A 81 7.94 -2.81 0.90
CA ALA A 81 8.94 -2.48 1.91
C ALA A 81 10.27 -2.01 1.27
N ASP A 82 10.72 -2.69 0.22
CA ASP A 82 11.93 -2.33 -0.51
C ASP A 82 11.77 -0.95 -1.19
N ALA A 83 10.58 -0.67 -1.76
CA ALA A 83 10.26 0.65 -2.31
C ALA A 83 10.21 1.75 -1.25
N LEU A 84 9.70 1.44 -0.05
CA LEU A 84 9.67 2.37 1.09
C LEU A 84 11.09 2.76 1.52
N LEU A 85 12.00 1.78 1.65
CA LEU A 85 13.40 2.02 2.02
C LEU A 85 14.19 2.81 0.97
N ALA A 86 13.74 2.81 -0.29
CA ALA A 86 14.37 3.58 -1.37
C ALA A 86 14.06 5.09 -1.29
N VAL A 87 13.07 5.51 -0.49
CA VAL A 87 12.67 6.92 -0.38
C VAL A 87 13.69 7.71 0.46
N LYS A 88 14.08 8.88 -0.05
CA LYS A 88 15.06 9.77 0.58
C LYS A 88 14.55 11.21 0.54
N THR A 89 15.01 12.04 1.47
CA THR A 89 14.81 13.49 1.35
C THR A 89 15.56 13.99 0.12
N GLY A 90 14.88 14.80 -0.70
CA GLY A 90 15.57 15.54 -1.74
C GLY A 90 16.55 16.51 -1.08
N SER A 91 17.79 16.56 -1.57
CA SER A 91 18.70 17.63 -1.20
C SER A 91 18.08 18.94 -1.69
N ALA A 92 17.69 19.82 -0.77
CA ALA A 92 17.31 21.17 -1.12
C ALA A 92 18.52 21.81 -1.83
N ARG A 93 18.40 22.03 -3.13
CA ARG A 93 19.29 22.92 -3.87
C ARG A 93 18.82 24.35 -3.68
#